data_AF-A0A972WMZ7-F1
#
_entry.id   AF-A0A972WMZ7-F1
#
_cell.length_a   1.000
_cell.length_b   1.000
_cell.length_c   1.000
_cell.angle_alpha   90.00
_cell.angle_beta   90.00
_cell.angle_gamma   90.00
#
_symmetry.space_group_name_H-M   'P 1'
#
loop_
_entity.id
_entity.type
_entity.pdbx_description
1 polymer ?
#
loop_
_entity_poly.entity_id
_entity_poly.type
_entity_poly.pdbx_seq_one_letter_code
_entity_poly.pdbx_strand_id
1 'polypeptide(L)'
;MAGGDGLELDDGGWIEVRAAAEPLLEIRAAEPTRFARLAWHLGNRHIPTEIAPDAIRIRPDHVLEAMLIGLGAVVAHVVLPFQPEGGAYGGQDHGGGHGHGHDH
;
A
#
# COMPACT_ATOMS: atom_id res chain seq x y z
N MET A 1 -9.62 -2.42 -6.90
CA MET A 1 -9.85 -1.05 -7.40
C MET A 1 -8.69 -0.19 -6.96
N ALA A 2 -7.81 0.16 -7.88
CA ALA A 2 -6.64 1.01 -7.70
C ALA A 2 -6.84 2.37 -8.40
N GLY A 3 -5.91 3.29 -8.19
CA GLY A 3 -5.89 4.58 -8.86
C GLY A 3 -5.71 4.40 -10.36
N GLY A 4 -6.59 5.00 -11.15
CA GLY A 4 -6.61 4.84 -12.62
C GLY A 4 -7.55 3.75 -13.13
N ASP A 5 -8.19 2.96 -12.25
CA ASP A 5 -9.26 2.04 -12.67
C ASP A 5 -10.51 2.84 -13.11
N GLY A 6 -11.20 2.35 -14.14
CA GLY A 6 -12.44 2.93 -14.64
C GLY A 6 -13.67 2.13 -14.22
N LEU A 7 -14.71 2.81 -13.73
CA LEU A 7 -16.05 2.25 -13.60
C LEU A 7 -16.87 2.65 -14.83
N GLU A 8 -17.29 1.66 -15.62
CA GLU A 8 -18.15 1.86 -16.79
C GLU A 8 -19.59 2.17 -16.33
N LEU A 9 -20.20 3.15 -16.98
CA LEU A 9 -21.59 3.55 -16.78
C LEU A 9 -22.48 2.94 -17.86
N ASP A 10 -23.77 2.77 -17.56
CA ASP A 10 -24.76 2.20 -18.50
C ASP A 10 -24.94 3.06 -19.78
N ASP A 11 -24.47 4.31 -19.77
CA ASP A 11 -24.48 5.22 -20.92
C ASP A 11 -23.19 5.18 -21.76
N GLY A 12 -22.25 4.28 -21.43
CA GLY A 12 -20.95 4.14 -22.09
C GLY A 12 -19.88 5.12 -21.59
N GLY A 13 -20.16 5.92 -20.55
CA GLY A 13 -19.18 6.75 -19.86
C GLY A 13 -18.26 5.97 -18.91
N TRP A 14 -17.18 6.61 -18.45
CA TRP A 14 -16.23 6.04 -17.49
C TRP A 14 -15.96 7.00 -16.32
N ILE A 15 -15.94 6.47 -15.09
CA ILE A 15 -15.49 7.18 -13.89
C ILE A 15 -14.12 6.68 -13.48
N GLU A 16 -13.14 7.57 -13.40
CA GLU A 16 -11.80 7.24 -12.91
C GLU A 16 -11.77 7.16 -11.38
N VAL A 17 -11.27 6.06 -10.83
CA VAL A 17 -10.98 5.90 -9.41
C VAL A 17 -9.66 6.61 -9.11
N ARG A 18 -9.70 7.58 -8.18
CA ARG A 18 -8.49 8.21 -7.64
C ARG A 18 -8.43 8.02 -6.14
N ALA A 19 -7.27 7.55 -5.66
CA ALA A 19 -7.04 7.47 -4.22
C ALA A 19 -7.09 8.88 -3.62
N ALA A 20 -7.94 9.06 -2.61
CA ALA A 20 -7.99 10.31 -1.86
C ALA A 20 -6.70 10.50 -1.06
N ALA A 21 -6.28 11.74 -0.87
CA ALA A 21 -5.13 12.03 -0.01
C ALA A 21 -5.48 11.72 1.45
N GLU A 22 -4.63 10.95 2.12
CA GLU A 22 -4.75 10.60 3.53
C GLU A 22 -3.42 10.86 4.27
N PRO A 23 -3.43 11.04 5.61
CA PRO A 23 -2.20 11.14 6.39
C PRO A 23 -1.39 9.85 6.29
N LEU A 24 -0.08 9.99 6.04
CA LEU A 24 0.87 8.89 5.89
C LEU A 24 2.19 9.21 6.59
N LEU A 25 2.93 8.17 6.92
CA LEU A 25 4.35 8.24 7.25
C LEU A 25 5.16 7.95 5.98
N GLU A 26 5.96 8.91 5.53
CA GLU A 26 6.96 8.73 4.48
C GLU A 26 8.31 8.37 5.11
N ILE A 27 8.79 7.17 4.81
CA ILE A 27 9.95 6.53 5.45
C ILE A 27 11.07 6.44 4.43
N ARG A 28 12.23 7.03 4.76
CA ARG A 28 13.41 7.10 3.91
C ARG A 28 14.63 6.55 4.62
N ALA A 29 15.61 6.09 3.85
CA ALA A 29 16.92 5.67 4.36
C ALA A 29 18.03 6.07 3.40
N ALA A 30 19.17 6.51 3.94
CA ALA A 30 20.31 6.96 3.13
C ALA A 30 20.97 5.83 2.32
N GLU A 31 20.96 4.60 2.86
CA GLU A 31 21.66 3.46 2.28
C GLU A 31 20.66 2.44 1.69
N PRO A 32 20.88 1.92 0.46
CA PRO A 32 19.97 0.94 -0.16
C PRO A 32 19.76 -0.32 0.68
N THR A 33 20.80 -0.80 1.35
CA THR A 33 20.72 -1.97 2.24
C THR A 33 19.85 -1.70 3.46
N ARG A 34 19.85 -0.46 3.98
CA ARG A 34 18.97 -0.05 5.07
C ARG A 34 17.53 0.08 4.57
N PHE A 35 17.31 0.68 3.40
CA PHE A 35 15.99 0.78 2.78
C PHE A 35 15.34 -0.60 2.62
N ALA A 36 16.08 -1.55 2.04
CA ALA A 36 15.60 -2.93 1.87
C ALA A 36 15.28 -3.62 3.21
N ARG A 37 16.08 -3.36 4.26
CA ARG A 37 15.81 -3.90 5.61
C ARG A 37 14.53 -3.33 6.22
N LEU A 38 14.27 -2.04 6.06
CA LEU A 38 13.03 -1.41 6.52
C LEU A 38 11.82 -2.02 5.80
N ALA A 39 11.89 -2.15 4.47
CA ALA A 39 10.85 -2.82 3.68
C ALA A 39 10.60 -4.26 4.16
N TRP A 40 11.67 -5.02 4.43
CA TRP A 40 11.56 -6.38 4.96
C TRP A 40 10.86 -6.43 6.33
N HIS A 41 11.19 -5.52 7.24
CA HIS A 41 10.55 -5.48 8.56
C HIS A 41 9.06 -5.13 8.50
N LEU A 42 8.64 -4.29 7.56
CA LEU A 42 7.24 -3.96 7.32
C LEU A 42 6.49 -5.12 6.67
N GLY A 43 7.08 -5.74 5.64
CA GLY A 43 6.53 -6.91 4.98
C GLY A 43 6.32 -8.09 5.93
N ASN A 44 7.29 -8.38 6.80
CA ASN A 44 7.17 -9.44 7.82
C ASN A 44 6.04 -9.22 8.84
N ARG A 45 5.53 -8.00 8.94
CA ARG A 45 4.42 -7.63 9.81
C ARG A 45 3.11 -7.48 9.06
N HIS A 46 3.09 -7.77 7.76
CA HIS A 46 1.93 -7.62 6.89
C HIS A 46 1.32 -6.21 6.96
N ILE A 47 2.18 -5.19 7.07
CA ILE A 47 1.74 -3.79 7.06
C ILE A 47 1.40 -3.39 5.63
N PRO A 48 0.19 -2.85 5.35
CA PRO A 48 -0.11 -2.23 4.06
C PRO A 48 0.93 -1.15 3.76
N THR A 49 1.67 -1.33 2.68
CA THR A 49 2.88 -0.55 2.40
C THR A 49 2.90 -0.18 0.92
N GLU A 50 3.08 1.09 0.61
CA GLU A 50 3.35 1.57 -0.75
C GLU A 50 4.87 1.75 -0.92
N ILE A 51 5.42 1.27 -2.02
CA ILE A 51 6.85 1.41 -2.35
C ILE A 51 7.00 2.47 -3.43
N ALA A 52 7.58 3.62 -3.07
CA ALA A 52 7.99 4.66 -4.00
C ALA A 52 9.51 4.51 -4.33
N PRO A 53 10.01 5.16 -5.40
CA PRO A 53 11.41 5.01 -5.83
C PRO A 53 12.46 5.29 -4.73
N ASP A 54 12.16 6.20 -3.81
CA ASP A 54 13.06 6.69 -2.77
C ASP A 54 12.43 6.73 -1.37
N ALA A 55 11.25 6.13 -1.21
CA ALA A 55 10.48 6.14 0.04
C ALA A 55 9.56 4.92 0.20
N ILE A 56 9.19 4.64 1.44
CA ILE A 56 8.15 3.67 1.79
C ILE A 56 7.04 4.46 2.50
N ARG A 57 5.78 4.24 2.14
CA ARG A 57 4.64 4.89 2.80
C ARG A 57 3.76 3.89 3.52
N ILE A 58 3.37 4.25 4.73
CA ILE A 58 2.40 3.50 5.55
C ILE A 58 1.45 4.47 6.24
N ARG A 59 0.33 3.96 6.74
CA ARG A 59 -0.55 4.75 7.61
C ARG A 59 0.12 5.07 8.96
N PRO A 60 -0.20 6.21 9.60
CA PRO A 60 0.37 6.57 10.89
C PRO A 60 0.11 5.51 11.96
N ASP A 61 1.20 5.01 12.52
CA ASP A 61 1.21 4.14 13.69
C ASP A 61 2.45 4.49 14.51
N HIS A 62 2.24 4.96 15.74
CA HIS A 62 3.32 5.45 16.60
C HIS A 62 4.29 4.34 17.04
N VAL A 63 3.84 3.08 17.11
CA VAL A 63 4.69 1.94 17.45
C VAL A 63 5.61 1.60 16.28
N LEU A 64 5.05 1.57 15.07
CA LEU A 64 5.83 1.35 13.85
C LEU A 64 6.81 2.51 13.60
N GLU A 65 6.37 3.75 13.79
CA GLU A 65 7.22 4.94 13.66
C GLU A 65 8.45 4.86 14.59
N ALA A 66 8.24 4.61 15.88
CA ALA A 66 9.33 4.47 16.84
C ALA A 66 10.29 3.33 16.48
N MET A 67 9.75 2.19 16.03
CA MET A 67 10.54 1.03 15.58
C MET A 67 11.39 1.36 14.35
N LEU A 68 10.81 2.03 13.35
CA LEU A 68 11.52 2.41 12.12
C LEU A 68 12.62 3.44 12.39
N ILE A 69 12.36 4.43 13.26
CA ILE A 69 13.37 5.39 13.74
C ILE A 69 14.52 4.66 14.44
N GLY A 70 14.20 3.67 15.30
CA GLY A 70 15.21 2.84 15.97
C GLY A 70 16.07 2.01 15.02
N LEU A 71 15.53 1.65 13.85
CA LEU A 71 16.25 0.98 12.75
C LEU A 71 17.00 1.97 11.84
N GLY A 72 16.96 3.26 12.17
CA GLY A 72 17.68 4.32 11.49
C GLY A 72 16.98 4.88 10.25
N ALA A 73 15.64 4.81 10.21
CA ALA A 73 14.84 5.51 9.22
C ALA A 73 14.73 7.02 9.50
N VAL A 74 14.59 7.80 8.44
CA VAL A 74 14.09 9.17 8.48
C VAL A 74 12.60 9.12 8.17
N VAL A 75 11.77 9.61 9.09
CA VAL A 75 10.30 9.58 8.96
C VAL A 75 9.76 11.00 8.86
N ALA A 76 8.87 11.22 7.90
CA ALA A 76 8.12 12.47 7.73
C ALA A 76 6.62 12.19 7.69
N HIS A 77 5.82 13.07 8.28
CA HIS A 77 4.36 13.03 8.17
C HIS A 77 3.94 13.78 6.90
N VAL A 78 3.21 13.11 6.02
CA VAL A 78 2.76 13.67 4.73
C VAL A 78 1.26 13.42 4.53
N VAL A 79 0.65 14.16 3.62
CA VAL A 79 -0.74 13.92 3.20
C VAL A 79 -0.74 13.69 1.70
N LEU A 80 -0.89 12.43 1.29
CA LEU A 80 -0.77 11.98 -0.10
C LEU A 80 -1.79 10.87 -0.38
N PRO A 81 -2.15 10.62 -1.65
CA PRO A 81 -2.85 9.40 -2.03
C PRO A 81 -2.04 8.17 -1.60
N PHE A 82 -2.73 7.14 -1.15
CA PHE A 82 -2.09 5.92 -0.68
C PHE A 82 -2.52 4.71 -1.52
N GLN A 83 -1.52 3.98 -2.03
CA GLN A 83 -1.71 2.87 -2.94
C GLN A 83 -0.79 1.71 -2.52
N PRO A 84 -1.13 0.98 -1.45
CA PRO A 84 -0.27 -0.09 -0.94
C PRO A 84 -0.15 -1.21 -1.96
N GLU A 85 1.03 -1.84 -1.98
CA GLU A 85 1.30 -3.03 -2.78
C GLU A 85 0.29 -4.14 -2.45
N GLY A 86 -0.17 -4.84 -3.50
CA GLY A 86 -0.98 -6.04 -3.34
C GLY A 86 -0.20 -7.13 -2.57
N GLY A 87 -0.88 -7.90 -1.73
CA GLY A 87 -0.24 -9.00 -1.03
C GLY A 87 0.30 -10.06 -2.00
N ALA A 88 1.40 -10.74 -1.65
CA ALA A 88 2.01 -11.79 -2.48
C ALA A 88 1.08 -12.98 -2.78
N TYR A 89 0.01 -13.13 -2.00
CA TYR A 89 -1.03 -14.15 -2.16
C TYR A 89 -2.38 -13.56 -2.61
N GLY A 90 -2.41 -12.25 -2.87
CA GLY A 90 -3.61 -11.47 -3.20
C GLY A 90 -3.99 -11.59 -4.67
N GLY A 91 -4.31 -12.81 -5.12
CA GLY A 91 -5.01 -13.03 -6.38
C GLY A 91 -6.54 -12.95 -6.25
N GLN A 92 -7.10 -12.58 -5.08
CA GLN A 92 -8.52 -12.80 -4.77
C GLN A 92 -9.18 -11.83 -3.77
N ASP A 93 -8.59 -10.68 -3.43
CA ASP A 93 -9.27 -9.68 -2.57
C ASP A 93 -9.79 -8.47 -3.37
N HIS A 94 -10.25 -8.75 -4.59
CA HIS A 94 -11.06 -7.82 -5.38
C HIS A 94 -12.33 -8.57 -5.79
N GLY A 95 -13.47 -8.05 -5.33
CA GLY A 95 -14.77 -8.71 -5.32
C GLY A 95 -15.14 -9.47 -6.58
N GLY A 96 -15.56 -10.72 -6.38
CA GLY A 96 -16.05 -11.62 -7.42
C GLY A 96 -16.60 -12.89 -6.80
N GLY A 97 -17.67 -12.77 -6.03
CA GLY A 97 -18.47 -13.91 -5.60
C GLY A 97 -19.19 -14.52 -6.81
N HIS A 98 -18.50 -15.38 -7.57
CA HIS A 98 -19.14 -16.32 -8.48
C HIS A 98 -18.95 -17.73 -7.92
N GLY A 99 -20.03 -18.24 -7.33
CA GLY A 99 -20.12 -19.64 -6.93
C GLY A 99 -20.04 -20.53 -8.17
N HIS A 100 -19.05 -21.42 -8.18
CA HIS A 100 -19.11 -22.63 -8.98
C HIS A 100 -19.15 -23.80 -8.00
N GLY A 101 -20.37 -24.32 -7.82
CA GLY A 101 -20.57 -25.64 -7.25
C GLY A 101 -19.90 -26.66 -8.16
N HIS A 102 -19.02 -27.46 -7.57
CA HIS A 102 -18.62 -28.73 -8.15
C HIS A 102 -19.48 -29.80 -7.50
N ASP A 103 -20.54 -30.16 -8.23
CA ASP A 103 -21.19 -31.45 -8.10
C ASP A 103 -20.29 -32.48 -8.81
N HIS A 104 -19.98 -33.56 -8.09
CA HIS A 104 -19.22 -34.77 -8.47
C HIS A 104 -17.69 -34.71 -8.55
#